data_AF-A0A249MSL3-F1
#
_entry.id   AF-A0A249MSL3-F1
#
_cell.length_a   1.000
_cell.length_b   1.000
_cell.length_c   1.000
_cell.angle_alpha   90.00
_cell.angle_beta   90.00
_cell.angle_gamma   90.00
#
_symmetry.space_group_name_H-M   'P 1'
#
loop_
_entity.id
_entity.type
_entity.pdbx_description
1 polymer ?
#
loop_
_entity_poly.entity_id
_entity_poly.type
_entity_poly.pdbx_seq_one_letter_code
_entity_poly.pdbx_strand_id
1 'polypeptide(L)'
;MRRHPPSRHVLAFGLAALAGMVDALGLLKLGGLFVSFMSGNSTRMAVGIATKPTLAWTAAGLIGAFVGGVFVGALLARMAGRWRKQAVLALVLALLTIAASLAGSVGDGLTLLMAAAMGAVNNMFQRDGEVSIGVTYMTGALVKLGQALASAVTGGPAFGWLPHLLLWLGLVAGAVAGALLFGRMDLGALWVACGWCLLLLAWSLWLGPLPRTDRLA
;
A
#
# COMPACT_ATOMS: atom_id res chain seq x y z
N MET A 1 -12.88 9.21 -19.09
CA MET A 1 -11.85 8.97 -18.05
C MET A 1 -10.60 9.78 -18.39
N ARG A 2 -10.25 10.81 -17.62
CA ARG A 2 -9.13 11.72 -17.95
C ARG A 2 -7.79 11.01 -17.64
N ARG A 3 -6.92 10.92 -18.66
CA ARG A 3 -5.59 10.28 -18.59
C ARG A 3 -4.78 10.88 -17.43
N HIS A 4 -4.35 10.04 -16.48
CA HIS A 4 -3.34 10.46 -15.52
C HIS A 4 -2.01 10.70 -16.26
N PRO A 5 -1.24 11.74 -15.92
CA PRO A 5 0.08 11.91 -16.50
C PRO A 5 0.93 10.66 -16.21
N PRO A 6 1.77 10.22 -17.18
CA PRO A 6 2.47 8.93 -17.13
C PRO A 6 3.32 8.75 -15.85
N SER A 7 3.85 9.85 -15.30
CA SER A 7 4.60 9.85 -14.03
C SER A 7 3.80 9.37 -12.82
N ARG A 8 2.47 9.52 -12.81
CA ARG A 8 1.61 9.02 -11.72
C ARG A 8 1.44 7.50 -11.77
N HIS A 9 1.41 6.91 -12.96
CA HIS A 9 1.31 5.46 -13.11
C HIS A 9 2.59 4.77 -12.66
N VAL A 10 3.77 5.32 -12.99
CA VAL A 10 5.06 4.79 -12.51
C VAL A 10 5.11 4.76 -10.99
N LEU A 11 4.74 5.86 -10.33
CA LEU A 11 4.69 5.91 -8.86
C LEU A 11 3.66 4.93 -8.29
N ALA A 12 2.50 4.78 -8.93
CA ALA A 12 1.47 3.84 -8.50
C ALA A 12 1.93 2.38 -8.61
N PHE A 13 2.61 2.01 -9.71
CA PHE A 13 3.15 0.66 -9.90
C PHE A 13 4.30 0.38 -8.92
N GLY A 14 5.19 1.35 -8.70
CA GLY A 14 6.25 1.24 -7.71
C GLY A 14 5.72 1.08 -6.29
N LEU A 15 4.65 1.81 -5.94
CA LEU A 15 3.97 1.66 -4.65
C LEU A 15 3.21 0.33 -4.55
N ALA A 16 2.65 -0.18 -5.65
CA ALA A 16 2.02 -1.50 -5.67
C ALA A 16 3.05 -2.59 -5.38
N ALA A 17 4.24 -2.49 -5.98
CA ALA A 17 5.36 -3.39 -5.69
C ALA A 17 5.83 -3.29 -4.24
N LEU A 18 5.94 -2.06 -3.68
CA LEU A 18 6.24 -1.87 -2.27
C LEU A 18 5.20 -2.56 -1.37
N ALA A 19 3.91 -2.32 -1.64
CA ALA A 19 2.82 -2.90 -0.88
C ALA A 19 2.83 -4.43 -0.94
N GLY A 20 2.96 -5.00 -2.15
CA GLY A 20 3.07 -6.45 -2.32
C GLY A 20 4.24 -7.07 -1.55
N MET A 21 5.41 -6.42 -1.56
CA MET A 21 6.57 -6.88 -0.80
C MET A 21 6.28 -6.88 0.71
N VAL A 22 5.78 -5.78 1.25
CA VAL A 22 5.47 -5.65 2.68
C VAL A 22 4.35 -6.61 3.09
N ASP A 23 3.37 -6.85 2.22
CA ASP A 23 2.29 -7.82 2.44
C ASP A 23 2.80 -9.25 2.52
N ALA A 24 3.69 -9.66 1.62
CA ALA A 24 4.29 -10.99 1.65
C ALA A 24 5.12 -11.20 2.94
N LEU A 25 5.93 -10.21 3.33
CA LEU A 25 6.71 -10.25 4.58
C LEU A 25 5.79 -10.36 5.79
N GLY A 26 4.72 -9.55 5.84
CA GLY A 26 3.76 -9.55 6.94
C GLY A 26 3.00 -10.88 7.02
N LEU A 27 2.54 -11.41 5.89
CA LEU A 27 1.80 -12.67 5.83
C LEU A 27 2.63 -13.86 6.31
N LEU A 28 3.89 -13.94 5.85
CA LEU A 28 4.82 -15.00 6.24
C LEU A 28 5.16 -14.92 7.73
N LYS A 29 5.34 -13.71 8.28
CA LYS A 29 5.59 -13.52 9.71
C LYS A 29 4.39 -13.84 10.59
N LEU A 30 3.20 -13.41 10.18
CA LEU A 30 1.96 -13.51 10.97
C LEU A 30 1.27 -14.88 10.84
N GLY A 31 1.76 -15.77 9.97
CA GLY A 31 1.19 -17.11 9.82
C GLY A 31 -0.27 -17.12 9.30
N GLY A 32 -0.65 -16.13 8.48
CA GLY A 32 -1.97 -16.10 7.83
C GLY A 32 -2.87 -14.89 8.12
N LEU A 33 -2.36 -13.87 8.83
CA LEU A 33 -2.95 -12.52 8.90
C LEU A 33 -2.23 -11.57 7.93
N PHE A 34 -2.86 -10.45 7.60
CA PHE A 34 -2.39 -9.54 6.57
C PHE A 34 -2.08 -8.15 7.14
N VAL A 35 -1.08 -7.45 6.61
CA VAL A 35 -0.78 -6.07 7.03
C VAL A 35 -1.56 -5.02 6.20
N SER A 36 -2.06 -5.37 5.01
CA SER A 36 -2.91 -4.47 4.21
C SER A 36 -4.33 -4.99 3.94
N PHE A 37 -4.56 -6.31 3.97
CA PHE A 37 -5.84 -6.91 3.57
C PHE A 37 -6.85 -7.00 4.73
N MET A 38 -7.42 -5.85 5.09
CA MET A 38 -8.25 -5.71 6.28
C MET A 38 -9.58 -6.48 6.21
N SER A 39 -10.20 -6.64 5.05
CA SER A 39 -11.39 -7.50 4.91
C SER A 39 -11.07 -8.95 5.28
N GLY A 40 -9.89 -9.46 4.88
CA GLY A 40 -9.42 -10.79 5.29
C GLY A 40 -9.17 -10.89 6.78
N ASN A 41 -8.56 -9.86 7.39
CA ASN A 41 -8.38 -9.79 8.83
C ASN A 41 -9.70 -9.73 9.59
N SER A 42 -10.72 -9.02 9.10
CA SER A 42 -12.05 -8.99 9.72
C SER A 42 -12.70 -10.37 9.71
N THR A 43 -12.58 -11.13 8.63
CA THR A 43 -13.05 -12.52 8.57
C THR A 43 -12.26 -13.41 9.54
N ARG A 44 -10.93 -13.28 9.57
CA ARG A 44 -10.07 -14.00 10.53
C ARG A 44 -10.41 -13.66 11.97
N MET A 45 -10.69 -12.39 12.27
CA MET A 45 -11.14 -11.92 13.59
C MET A 45 -12.46 -12.57 13.98
N ALA A 46 -13.46 -12.55 13.10
CA ALA A 46 -14.77 -13.16 13.34
C ALA A 46 -14.65 -14.67 13.61
N VAL A 47 -13.87 -15.40 12.81
CA VAL A 47 -13.58 -16.82 13.06
C VAL A 47 -12.81 -16.99 14.38
N GLY A 48 -11.83 -16.13 14.64
CA GLY A 48 -11.02 -16.13 15.85
C GLY A 48 -11.84 -15.97 17.13
N ILE A 49 -12.90 -15.16 17.12
CA ILE A 49 -13.83 -15.03 18.25
C ILE A 49 -14.42 -16.39 18.63
N ALA A 50 -14.78 -17.21 17.62
CA ALA A 50 -15.35 -18.53 17.84
C ALA A 50 -14.29 -19.62 18.12
N THR A 51 -13.08 -19.49 17.59
CA THR A 51 -12.09 -20.59 17.62
C THR A 51 -10.85 -20.32 18.49
N LYS A 52 -10.27 -19.12 18.41
CA LYS A 52 -8.96 -18.76 18.99
C LYS A 52 -8.93 -17.26 19.31
N PRO A 53 -9.28 -16.84 20.54
CA PRO A 53 -9.37 -15.42 20.91
C PRO A 53 -8.09 -14.62 20.67
N THR A 54 -6.91 -15.23 20.81
CA THR A 54 -5.62 -14.60 20.53
C THR A 54 -5.53 -14.11 19.08
N LEU A 55 -5.94 -14.94 18.11
CA LEU A 55 -5.99 -14.58 16.69
C LEU A 55 -6.96 -13.42 16.44
N ALA A 56 -8.10 -13.38 17.15
CA ALA A 56 -9.04 -12.26 17.05
C ALA A 56 -8.42 -10.94 17.52
N TRP A 57 -7.71 -10.94 18.65
CA TRP A 57 -7.03 -9.76 19.17
C TRP A 57 -5.90 -9.29 18.26
N THR A 58 -5.09 -10.20 17.70
CA THR A 58 -4.05 -9.83 16.74
C THR A 58 -4.65 -9.22 15.47
N ALA A 59 -5.72 -9.81 14.93
CA ALA A 59 -6.42 -9.27 13.75
C ALA A 59 -7.04 -7.89 14.04
N ALA A 60 -7.66 -7.71 15.21
CA ALA A 60 -8.20 -6.42 15.65
C ALA A 60 -7.09 -5.35 15.79
N GLY A 61 -5.94 -5.72 16.36
CA GLY A 61 -4.77 -4.86 16.47
C GLY A 61 -4.25 -4.39 15.11
N LEU A 62 -4.14 -5.31 14.14
CA LEU A 62 -3.73 -4.98 12.76
C LEU A 62 -4.73 -4.03 12.08
N ILE A 63 -6.03 -4.26 12.26
CA ILE A 63 -7.08 -3.36 11.76
C ILE A 63 -6.95 -1.97 12.39
N GLY A 64 -6.81 -1.90 13.72
CA GLY A 64 -6.63 -0.64 14.44
C GLY A 64 -5.39 0.12 13.99
N ALA A 65 -4.25 -0.57 13.84
CA ALA A 65 -3.01 0.02 13.36
C ALA A 65 -3.12 0.52 11.93
N PHE A 66 -3.75 -0.24 11.04
CA PHE A 66 -4.01 0.17 9.65
C PHE A 66 -4.88 1.42 9.61
N VAL A 67 -6.00 1.46 10.34
CA VAL A 67 -6.90 2.63 10.41
C VAL A 67 -6.16 3.83 11.00
N GLY A 68 -5.37 3.63 12.06
CA GLY A 68 -4.51 4.68 12.64
C GLY A 68 -3.52 5.25 11.63
N GLY A 69 -2.88 4.38 10.84
CA GLY A 69 -2.00 4.77 9.73
C GLY A 69 -2.72 5.57 8.65
N VAL A 70 -3.92 5.14 8.24
CA VAL A 70 -4.78 5.88 7.30
C VAL A 70 -5.08 7.27 7.87
N PHE A 71 -5.50 7.36 9.14
CA PHE A 71 -5.88 8.60 9.81
C PHE A 71 -4.71 9.59 9.91
N VAL A 72 -3.55 9.15 10.43
CA VAL A 72 -2.35 9.98 10.54
C VAL A 72 -1.85 10.40 9.16
N GLY A 73 -1.86 9.48 8.19
CA GLY A 73 -1.51 9.78 6.80
C GLY A 73 -2.44 10.82 6.17
N ALA A 74 -3.73 10.77 6.47
CA ALA A 74 -4.71 11.74 5.97
C ALA A 74 -4.49 13.13 6.58
N LEU A 75 -4.26 13.22 7.90
CA LEU A 75 -3.96 14.47 8.58
C LEU A 75 -2.68 15.10 8.03
N LEU A 76 -1.61 14.32 7.92
CA LEU A 76 -0.32 14.78 7.39
C LEU A 76 -0.45 15.23 5.93
N ALA A 77 -1.20 14.50 5.11
CA ALA A 77 -1.49 14.89 3.72
C ALA A 77 -2.21 16.24 3.64
N ARG A 78 -3.17 16.50 4.53
CA ARG A 78 -3.90 17.79 4.60
C ARG A 78 -2.97 18.92 5.03
N MET A 79 -2.17 18.71 6.08
CA MET A 79 -1.22 19.71 6.58
C MET A 79 -0.14 20.06 5.55
N ALA A 80 0.35 19.07 4.79
CA ALA A 80 1.39 19.27 3.80
C ALA A 80 0.90 19.93 2.48
N GLY A 81 -0.42 20.03 2.27
CA GLY A 81 -1.01 20.66 1.08
C GLY A 81 -0.45 20.12 -0.24
N ARG A 82 0.27 20.96 -0.99
CA ARG A 82 0.89 20.59 -2.27
C ARG A 82 1.97 19.50 -2.17
N TRP A 83 2.54 19.29 -0.98
CA TRP A 83 3.58 18.31 -0.67
C TRP A 83 3.03 17.00 -0.06
N ARG A 84 1.71 16.80 -0.10
CA ARG A 84 1.04 15.64 0.50
C ARG A 84 1.64 14.28 0.12
N LYS A 85 2.10 14.11 -1.12
CA LYS A 85 2.68 12.85 -1.60
C LYS A 85 4.03 12.57 -0.95
N GLN A 86 4.86 13.59 -0.85
CA GLN A 86 6.17 13.50 -0.23
C GLN A 86 6.02 13.26 1.27
N ALA A 87 5.10 13.97 1.92
CA ALA A 87 4.85 13.83 3.35
C ALA A 87 4.36 12.43 3.74
N VAL A 88 3.39 11.87 3.00
CA VAL A 88 2.91 10.52 3.30
C VAL A 88 3.93 9.44 2.92
N LEU A 89 4.73 9.62 1.85
CA LEU A 89 5.84 8.68 1.57
C LEU A 89 6.92 8.72 2.66
N ALA A 90 7.23 9.90 3.18
CA ALA A 90 8.16 10.05 4.31
C ALA A 90 7.62 9.36 5.58
N LEU A 91 6.32 9.47 5.85
CA LEU A 91 5.67 8.74 6.95
C LEU A 91 5.75 7.22 6.76
N VAL A 92 5.43 6.72 5.56
CA VAL A 92 5.55 5.29 5.22
C VAL A 92 6.98 4.80 5.42
N LEU A 93 7.97 5.55 4.90
CA LEU A 93 9.38 5.24 5.06
C LEU A 93 9.79 5.20 6.55
N ALA A 94 9.37 6.19 7.34
CA ALA A 94 9.68 6.25 8.76
C ALA A 94 9.10 5.04 9.51
N LEU A 95 7.82 4.72 9.28
CA LEU A 95 7.16 3.56 9.92
C LEU A 95 7.83 2.24 9.55
N LEU A 96 8.15 2.04 8.26
CA LEU A 96 8.85 0.83 7.81
C LEU A 96 10.29 0.76 8.35
N THR A 97 10.99 1.89 8.47
CA THR A 97 12.35 1.94 9.03
C THR A 97 12.36 1.58 10.52
N ILE A 98 11.38 2.09 11.29
CA ILE A 98 11.18 1.70 12.69
C ILE A 98 10.81 0.22 12.79
N ALA A 99 9.96 -0.29 11.90
CA ALA A 99 9.64 -1.71 11.87
C ALA A 99 10.89 -2.57 11.56
N ALA A 100 11.72 -2.14 10.59
CA ALA A 100 12.94 -2.83 10.19
C ALA A 100 14.00 -2.85 11.30
N SER A 101 14.14 -1.76 12.07
CA SER A 101 15.08 -1.70 13.20
C SER A 101 14.65 -2.60 14.37
N LEU A 102 13.36 -2.88 14.48
CA LEU A 102 12.79 -3.79 15.48
C LEU A 102 12.75 -5.26 15.03
N ALA A 103 13.17 -5.60 13.80
CA ALA A 103 13.07 -6.94 13.24
C ALA A 103 13.81 -8.03 14.05
N GLY A 104 14.83 -7.65 14.84
CA GLY A 104 15.56 -8.56 15.75
C GLY A 104 15.02 -8.61 17.19
N SER A 105 13.97 -7.84 17.51
CA SER A 105 13.37 -7.77 18.84
C SER A 105 12.16 -8.71 18.97
N VAL A 106 11.89 -9.17 20.20
CA VAL A 106 10.74 -10.03 20.50
C VAL A 106 9.47 -9.18 20.63
N GLY A 107 8.49 -9.38 19.73
CA GLY A 107 7.15 -8.79 19.87
C GLY A 107 6.43 -8.51 18.55
N ASP A 108 5.10 -8.35 18.62
CA ASP A 108 4.23 -8.14 17.46
C ASP A 108 4.23 -6.70 16.93
N GLY A 109 4.83 -5.76 17.67
CA GLY A 109 4.80 -4.32 17.37
C GLY A 109 5.30 -3.95 15.97
N LEU A 110 6.25 -4.72 15.42
CA LEU A 110 6.76 -4.52 14.06
C LEU A 110 5.65 -4.68 13.00
N THR A 111 4.75 -5.65 13.18
CA THR A 111 3.67 -5.95 12.21
C THR A 111 2.56 -4.92 12.27
N LEU A 112 2.33 -4.32 13.45
CA LEU A 112 1.45 -3.17 13.62
C LEU A 112 2.01 -1.93 12.91
N LEU A 113 3.32 -1.69 12.99
CA LEU A 113 3.98 -0.62 12.24
C LEU A 113 3.90 -0.84 10.72
N MET A 114 4.08 -2.07 10.25
CA MET A 114 3.87 -2.43 8.86
C MET A 114 2.42 -2.17 8.42
N ALA A 115 1.44 -2.58 9.23
CA ALA A 115 0.02 -2.33 8.95
C ALA A 115 -0.31 -0.83 8.93
N ALA A 116 0.24 -0.04 9.86
CA ALA A 116 0.10 1.41 9.87
C ALA A 116 0.75 2.04 8.62
N ALA A 117 1.91 1.56 8.18
CA ALA A 117 2.54 2.04 6.94
C ALA A 117 1.67 1.74 5.71
N MET A 118 1.13 0.52 5.61
CA MET A 118 0.21 0.15 4.53
C MET A 118 -1.12 0.91 4.60
N GLY A 119 -1.58 1.26 5.79
CA GLY A 119 -2.70 2.19 5.97
C GLY A 119 -2.37 3.58 5.42
N ALA A 120 -1.25 4.15 5.84
CA ALA A 120 -0.81 5.50 5.44
C ALA A 120 -0.68 5.64 3.93
N VAL A 121 -0.14 4.63 3.23
CA VAL A 121 0.09 4.68 1.77
C VAL A 121 -1.20 4.90 0.96
N ASN A 122 -2.37 4.53 1.49
CA ASN A 122 -3.66 4.75 0.82
C ASN A 122 -4.04 6.24 0.68
N ASN A 123 -3.31 7.14 1.35
CA ASN A 123 -3.45 8.59 1.17
C ASN A 123 -2.68 9.14 -0.04
N MET A 124 -1.83 8.34 -0.71
CA MET A 124 -1.00 8.78 -1.85
C MET A 124 -1.80 9.33 -3.04
N PHE A 125 -2.88 8.64 -3.37
CA PHE A 125 -3.67 8.92 -4.57
C PHE A 125 -5.09 9.30 -4.21
N GLN A 126 -5.26 10.24 -3.27
CA GLN A 126 -6.58 10.81 -2.99
C GLN A 126 -6.94 11.95 -3.95
N ARG A 127 -8.21 11.98 -4.35
CA ARG A 127 -8.82 13.06 -5.12
C ARG A 127 -10.21 13.32 -4.56
N ASP A 128 -10.48 14.58 -4.21
CA ASP A 128 -11.77 15.02 -3.67
C ASP A 128 -12.22 14.21 -2.43
N GLY A 129 -11.26 13.78 -1.60
CA GLY A 129 -11.52 12.96 -0.41
C GLY A 129 -11.58 11.45 -0.66
N GLU A 130 -11.65 11.01 -1.92
CA GLU A 130 -11.74 9.60 -2.29
C GLU A 130 -10.41 9.05 -2.83
N VAL A 131 -10.15 7.76 -2.63
CA VAL A 131 -8.98 7.07 -3.16
C VAL A 131 -9.13 6.87 -4.67
N SER A 132 -8.41 7.67 -5.46
CA SER A 132 -8.45 7.62 -6.93
C SER A 132 -7.68 6.45 -7.54
N ILE A 133 -6.58 6.01 -6.90
CA ILE A 133 -5.84 4.81 -7.27
C ILE A 133 -5.61 4.01 -5.99
N GLY A 134 -6.38 2.94 -5.84
CA GLY A 134 -6.27 2.05 -4.70
C GLY A 134 -5.11 1.08 -4.88
N VAL A 135 -3.91 1.48 -4.43
CA VAL A 135 -2.68 0.68 -4.55
C VAL A 135 -2.76 -0.61 -3.71
N THR A 136 -3.54 -0.58 -2.62
CA THR A 136 -3.85 -1.77 -1.79
C THR A 136 -5.27 -2.32 -2.03
N TYR A 137 -6.08 -1.66 -2.87
CA TYR A 137 -7.44 -2.10 -3.22
C TYR A 137 -7.43 -2.99 -4.46
N MET A 138 -6.66 -4.07 -4.42
CA MET A 138 -6.33 -4.84 -5.61
C MET A 138 -7.53 -5.60 -6.21
N THR A 139 -8.49 -6.01 -5.37
CA THR A 139 -9.74 -6.62 -5.85
C THR A 139 -10.49 -5.69 -6.81
N GLY A 140 -10.56 -4.39 -6.49
CA GLY A 140 -11.17 -3.40 -7.37
C GLY A 140 -10.39 -3.21 -8.68
N ALA A 141 -9.06 -3.31 -8.65
CA ALA A 141 -8.24 -3.24 -9.86
C ALA A 141 -8.47 -4.45 -10.78
N LEU A 142 -8.62 -5.66 -10.23
CA LEU A 142 -8.94 -6.86 -11.01
C LEU A 142 -10.35 -6.82 -11.61
N VAL A 143 -11.34 -6.31 -10.87
CA VAL A 143 -12.69 -6.09 -11.41
C VAL A 143 -12.64 -5.09 -12.58
N LYS A 144 -11.92 -3.98 -12.43
CA LYS A 144 -11.73 -2.99 -13.50
C LYS A 144 -10.95 -3.56 -14.69
N LEU A 145 -9.97 -4.42 -14.45
CA LEU A 145 -9.26 -5.16 -15.50
C LEU A 145 -10.25 -5.99 -16.33
N GLY A 146 -11.10 -6.80 -15.68
CA GLY A 146 -12.10 -7.62 -16.37
C GLY A 146 -13.11 -6.78 -17.16
N GLN A 147 -13.62 -5.70 -16.57
CA GLN A 147 -14.53 -4.75 -17.24
C GLN A 147 -13.87 -4.07 -18.45
N ALA A 148 -12.60 -3.67 -18.31
CA ALA A 148 -11.86 -3.01 -19.38
C ALA A 148 -11.48 -3.98 -20.52
N LEU A 149 -11.21 -5.25 -20.21
CA LEU A 149 -11.05 -6.30 -21.22
C LEU A 149 -12.36 -6.52 -21.99
N ALA A 150 -13.49 -6.64 -21.29
CA ALA A 150 -14.80 -6.75 -21.92
C ALA A 150 -15.08 -5.54 -22.83
N SER A 151 -14.78 -4.33 -22.36
CA SER A 151 -14.92 -3.11 -23.16
C SER A 151 -14.02 -3.09 -24.39
N ALA A 152 -12.78 -3.57 -24.30
CA ALA A 152 -11.87 -3.63 -25.45
C ALA A 152 -12.38 -4.57 -26.55
N VAL A 153 -13.05 -5.66 -26.17
CA VAL A 153 -13.64 -6.63 -27.12
C VAL A 153 -14.95 -6.10 -27.74
N THR A 154 -15.69 -5.23 -27.04
CA THR A 154 -16.98 -4.67 -27.52
C THR A 154 -16.86 -3.31 -28.22
N GLY A 155 -15.67 -2.92 -28.66
CA GLY A 155 -15.43 -1.68 -29.43
C GLY A 155 -15.06 -0.45 -28.59
N GLY A 156 -14.77 -0.65 -27.30
CA GLY A 156 -14.17 0.36 -26.44
C GLY A 156 -12.64 0.48 -26.63
N PRO A 157 -11.96 1.23 -25.75
CA PRO A 157 -10.53 1.49 -25.88
C PRO A 157 -9.67 0.21 -25.78
N ALA A 158 -8.95 -0.12 -26.86
CA ALA A 158 -8.18 -1.37 -26.98
C ALA A 158 -7.17 -1.64 -25.85
N PHE A 159 -6.61 -0.60 -25.22
CA PHE A 159 -5.61 -0.69 -24.15
C PHE A 159 -6.11 -0.14 -22.79
N GLY A 160 -7.43 0.04 -22.62
CA GLY A 160 -8.00 0.55 -21.36
C GLY A 160 -7.71 -0.34 -20.14
N TRP A 161 -7.45 -1.62 -20.36
CA TRP A 161 -7.16 -2.62 -19.34
C TRP A 161 -5.71 -2.60 -18.83
N LEU A 162 -4.77 -2.09 -19.63
CA LEU A 162 -3.34 -2.20 -19.38
C LEU A 162 -2.91 -1.57 -18.03
N PRO A 163 -3.39 -0.38 -17.63
CA PRO A 163 -3.01 0.19 -16.33
C PRO A 163 -3.44 -0.66 -15.14
N HIS A 164 -4.59 -1.34 -15.23
CA HIS A 164 -5.08 -2.23 -14.16
C HIS A 164 -4.25 -3.50 -14.07
N LEU A 165 -3.88 -4.08 -15.21
CA LEU A 165 -2.98 -5.23 -15.26
C LEU A 165 -1.60 -4.88 -14.68
N LEU A 166 -1.01 -3.76 -15.11
CA LEU A 166 0.32 -3.34 -14.62
C LEU A 166 0.33 -3.05 -13.12
N LEU A 167 -0.76 -2.49 -12.58
CA LEU A 167 -0.90 -2.29 -11.13
C LEU A 167 -0.92 -3.62 -10.38
N TRP A 168 -1.66 -4.60 -10.89
CA TRP A 168 -1.73 -5.94 -10.30
C TRP A 168 -0.39 -6.68 -10.42
N LEU A 169 0.23 -6.67 -11.60
CA LEU A 169 1.55 -7.27 -11.82
C LEU A 169 2.62 -6.64 -10.94
N GLY A 170 2.58 -5.31 -10.73
CA GLY A 170 3.48 -4.62 -9.81
C GLY A 170 3.38 -5.19 -8.39
N LEU A 171 2.16 -5.34 -7.87
CA LEU A 171 1.92 -5.95 -6.57
C LEU A 171 2.41 -7.40 -6.51
N VAL A 172 2.08 -8.22 -7.50
CA VAL A 172 2.52 -9.63 -7.56
C VAL A 172 4.04 -9.73 -7.60
N ALA A 173 4.70 -8.92 -8.43
CA ALA A 173 6.17 -8.89 -8.52
C ALA A 173 6.80 -8.50 -7.18
N GLY A 174 6.25 -7.48 -6.51
CA GLY A 174 6.66 -7.09 -5.16
C GLY A 174 6.51 -8.21 -4.14
N ALA A 175 5.35 -8.89 -4.15
CA ALA A 175 5.07 -10.01 -3.24
C ALA A 175 6.01 -11.20 -3.47
N VAL A 176 6.26 -11.57 -4.72
CA VAL A 176 7.24 -12.62 -5.08
C VAL A 176 8.63 -12.23 -4.58
N ALA A 177 9.07 -10.99 -4.83
CA ALA A 177 10.36 -10.50 -4.33
C ALA A 177 10.44 -10.53 -2.79
N GLY A 178 9.38 -10.08 -2.11
CA GLY A 178 9.28 -10.11 -0.65
C GLY A 178 9.36 -11.53 -0.07
N ALA A 179 8.62 -12.48 -0.65
CA ALA A 179 8.66 -13.88 -0.22
C ALA A 179 10.04 -14.53 -0.44
N LEU A 180 10.67 -14.26 -1.59
CA LEU A 180 12.03 -14.76 -1.88
C LEU A 180 13.10 -14.16 -0.96
N LEU A 181 12.94 -12.89 -0.56
CA LEU A 181 13.83 -12.23 0.40
C LEU A 181 13.60 -12.74 1.81
N PHE A 182 12.35 -12.95 2.23
CA PHE A 182 12.01 -13.51 3.54
C PHE A 182 12.73 -14.83 3.80
N GLY A 183 12.76 -15.73 2.79
CA GLY A 183 13.46 -17.01 2.92
C GLY A 183 14.97 -16.90 3.12
N ARG A 184 15.59 -15.74 2.84
CA ARG A 184 17.05 -15.53 3.01
C ARG A 184 17.42 -14.69 4.23
N MET A 185 16.57 -13.75 4.63
CA MET A 185 16.90 -12.76 5.66
C MET A 185 15.75 -12.47 6.63
N ASP A 186 14.68 -13.28 6.64
CA ASP A 186 13.47 -13.07 7.45
C ASP A 186 12.97 -11.62 7.28
N LEU A 187 12.58 -10.95 8.36
CA LEU A 187 12.18 -9.56 8.38
C LEU A 187 13.32 -8.55 8.12
N GLY A 188 14.58 -9.00 8.04
CA GLY A 188 15.67 -8.17 7.53
C GLY A 188 15.39 -7.63 6.12
N ALA A 189 14.54 -8.32 5.35
CA ALA A 189 14.04 -7.88 4.05
C ALA A 189 13.28 -6.54 4.08
N LEU A 190 12.80 -6.08 5.25
CA LEU A 190 12.20 -4.75 5.39
C LEU A 190 13.17 -3.63 5.03
N TRP A 191 14.49 -3.82 5.17
CA TRP A 191 15.47 -2.83 4.74
C TRP A 191 15.46 -2.64 3.21
N VAL A 192 15.18 -3.70 2.44
CA VAL A 192 15.01 -3.60 0.98
C VAL A 192 13.73 -2.81 0.66
N ALA A 193 12.64 -3.06 1.38
CA ALA A 193 11.41 -2.28 1.25
C ALA A 193 11.63 -0.79 1.61
N CYS A 194 12.43 -0.49 2.64
CA CYS A 194 12.81 0.87 3.02
C CYS A 194 13.63 1.54 1.91
N GLY A 195 14.63 0.85 1.35
CA GLY A 195 15.42 1.35 0.23
C GLY A 195 14.55 1.66 -1.00
N TRP A 196 13.62 0.77 -1.33
CA TRP A 196 12.67 1.00 -2.41
C TRP A 196 11.74 2.19 -2.14
N CYS A 197 11.20 2.31 -0.91
CA CYS A 197 10.38 3.43 -0.52
C CYS A 197 11.15 4.77 -0.57
N LEU A 198 12.43 4.77 -0.19
CA LEU A 198 13.31 5.94 -0.29
C LEU A 198 13.50 6.36 -1.74
N LEU A 199 13.69 5.42 -2.67
CA LEU A 199 13.78 5.72 -4.10
C LEU A 199 12.48 6.34 -4.64
N LEU A 200 11.32 5.82 -4.23
CA LEU A 200 10.02 6.39 -4.59
C LEU A 200 9.83 7.81 -4.02
N LEU A 201 10.27 8.04 -2.78
CA LEU A 201 10.26 9.37 -2.15
C LEU A 201 11.18 10.34 -2.89
N ALA A 202 12.42 9.94 -3.19
CA ALA A 202 13.37 10.75 -3.95
C ALA A 202 12.83 11.10 -5.34
N TRP A 203 12.24 10.13 -6.04
CA TRP A 203 11.58 10.36 -7.32
C TRP A 203 10.39 11.32 -7.18
N SER A 204 9.56 11.18 -6.14
CA SER A 204 8.46 12.10 -5.87
C SER A 204 8.96 13.51 -5.53
N LEU A 205 10.10 13.66 -4.87
CA LEU A 205 10.72 14.95 -4.60
C LEU A 205 11.23 15.59 -5.89
N TRP A 206 11.87 14.80 -6.76
CA TRP A 206 12.36 15.24 -8.07
C TRP A 206 11.23 15.73 -9.00
N LEU A 207 10.08 15.05 -9.00
CA LEU A 207 8.88 15.49 -9.73
C LEU A 207 8.27 16.79 -9.19
N GLY A 208 8.65 17.20 -7.97
CA GLY A 208 8.14 18.40 -7.32
C GLY A 208 6.72 18.26 -6.74
N PRO A 209 6.23 19.34 -6.10
CA PRO A 209 4.90 19.36 -5.51
C PRO A 209 3.81 19.36 -6.58
N LEU A 210 2.57 19.09 -6.17
CA LEU A 210 1.43 19.23 -7.08
C LEU A 210 1.35 20.67 -7.62
N PRO A 211 0.96 20.86 -8.90
CA PRO A 211 0.75 22.19 -9.47
C PRO A 211 -0.23 22.98 -8.60
N ARG A 212 0.01 24.29 -8.45
CA ARG A 212 -0.96 25.17 -7.79
C ARG A 212 -2.28 25.03 -8.55
N THR A 213 -3.34 24.66 -7.83
CA THR A 213 -4.70 24.83 -8.33
C THR A 213 -5.02 26.31 -8.23
N ASP A 214 -4.48 27.10 -9.16
CA ASP A 214 -4.95 28.45 -9.37
C ASP A 214 -6.33 28.31 -10.01
N ARG A 215 -7.37 28.13 -9.19
CA ARG A 215 -8.73 28.39 -9.62
C ARG A 215 -8.93 29.90 -9.48
N LEU A 216 -8.92 30.56 -10.63
CA LEU A 216 -9.98 31.48 -11.05
C LEU A 216 -10.71 32.12 -9.86
N ALA A 217 -10.20 33.26 -9.41
CA ALA A 217 -11.07 34.34 -8.92
C ALA A 217 -11.66 35.05 -10.15
#